data_AF-B8XF80-F1
#
_entry.id   AF-B8XF80-F1
#
_cell.length_a   1.000
_cell.length_b   1.000
_cell.length_c   1.000
_cell.angle_alpha   90.00
_cell.angle_beta   90.00
_cell.angle_gamma   90.00
#
_symmetry.space_group_name_H-M   'P 1'
#
loop_
_entity.id
_entity.type
_entity.pdbx_description
1 polymer ?
#
loop_
_entity_poly.entity_id
_entity_poly.type
_entity_poly.pdbx_seq_one_letter_code
_entity_poly.pdbx_strand_id
1 'polypeptide(L)'
;MPPEAEVPITIIYSRSQADIHVFIPETASMTMVNRVADNLSRRVQQPVKVFHDEARKKYRLCPIPKDIFANTSTFGRYCFARDQSTPVTVSASDPTIGEGGKRIPRPRNSWMLYRQAKSQQIIPQHEGLTAGELSTIISNMWSSETPETQVYWRKLAEDEDAEHKRLYPGY
;
A
#
# COMPACT_ATOMS: atom_id res chain seq x y z
N MET A 1 12.94 4.39 -26.12
CA MET A 1 12.07 3.71 -25.14
C MET A 1 11.07 4.72 -24.62
N PRO A 2 9.78 4.39 -24.51
CA PRO A 2 8.81 5.30 -23.90
C PRO A 2 9.20 5.57 -22.44
N PRO A 3 8.89 6.75 -21.88
CA PRO A 3 9.07 7.00 -20.46
C PRO A 3 8.30 5.95 -19.65
N GLU A 4 8.87 5.44 -18.54
CA GLU A 4 8.29 4.33 -17.77
C GLU A 4 6.83 4.59 -17.32
N ALA A 5 6.43 5.85 -17.21
CA ALA A 5 5.07 6.29 -16.86
C ALA A 5 4.01 6.00 -17.94
N GLU A 6 4.40 5.75 -19.19
CA GLU A 6 3.48 5.53 -20.32
C GLU A 6 3.35 4.06 -20.74
N VAL A 7 4.02 3.14 -20.04
CA VAL A 7 3.99 1.72 -20.39
C VAL A 7 2.64 1.10 -19.98
N PRO A 8 1.81 0.62 -20.93
CA PRO A 8 0.51 0.06 -20.59
C PRO A 8 0.67 -1.30 -19.92
N ILE A 9 0.15 -1.45 -18.70
CA ILE A 9 0.08 -2.73 -17.99
C ILE A 9 -1.34 -3.28 -18.13
N THR A 10 -1.48 -4.52 -18.60
CA THR A 10 -2.78 -5.19 -18.71
C THR A 10 -2.89 -6.27 -17.63
N ILE A 11 -3.96 -6.26 -16.86
CA ILE A 11 -4.22 -7.25 -15.81
C ILE A 11 -5.46 -8.05 -16.22
N ILE A 12 -5.34 -9.38 -16.27
CA ILE A 12 -6.42 -10.28 -16.69
C ILE A 12 -6.58 -11.36 -15.63
N TYR A 13 -7.82 -11.63 -15.22
CA TYR A 13 -8.15 -12.80 -14.40
C TYR A 13 -8.38 -14.02 -15.30
N SER A 14 -7.52 -15.03 -15.16
CA SER A 14 -7.63 -16.30 -15.87
C SER A 14 -8.61 -17.21 -15.15
N ARG A 15 -9.81 -17.40 -15.73
CA ARG A 15 -10.83 -18.29 -15.15
C ARG A 15 -10.42 -19.76 -15.12
N SER A 16 -9.59 -20.20 -16.07
CA SER A 16 -9.14 -21.60 -16.15
C SER A 16 -8.09 -21.96 -15.12
N GLN A 17 -7.33 -20.99 -14.62
CA GLN A 17 -6.30 -21.19 -13.60
C GLN A 17 -6.66 -20.54 -12.25
N ALA A 18 -7.83 -19.90 -12.17
CA ALA A 18 -8.29 -19.14 -11.01
C ALA A 18 -7.24 -18.14 -10.48
N ASP A 19 -6.51 -17.47 -11.37
CA ASP A 19 -5.35 -16.63 -11.04
C ASP A 19 -5.24 -15.40 -11.95
N ILE A 20 -4.51 -14.37 -11.51
CA ILE A 20 -4.29 -13.10 -12.19
C ILE A 20 -3.01 -13.16 -13.04
N HIS A 21 -3.13 -12.89 -14.33
CA HIS A 21 -1.99 -12.71 -15.22
C HIS A 21 -1.79 -11.22 -15.50
N VAL A 22 -0.55 -10.75 -15.37
CA VAL A 22 -0.17 -9.38 -15.69
C VAL A 22 0.68 -9.38 -16.95
N PHE A 23 0.34 -8.54 -17.92
CA PHE A 23 1.07 -8.40 -19.17
C PHE A 23 1.71 -7.03 -19.28
N ILE A 24 2.99 -7.02 -19.63
CA ILE A 24 3.81 -5.81 -19.82
C ILE A 24 4.44 -5.89 -21.21
N PRO A 25 4.38 -4.84 -22.05
CA PRO A 25 5.04 -4.81 -23.35
C PRO A 25 6.53 -5.17 -23.26
N GLU A 26 7.06 -5.88 -24.26
CA GLU A 26 8.49 -6.24 -24.29
C GLU A 26 9.42 -5.03 -24.42
N THR A 27 8.87 -3.89 -24.86
CA THR A 27 9.55 -2.58 -24.94
C THR A 27 9.78 -1.93 -23.57
N ALA A 28 9.17 -2.46 -22.51
CA ALA A 28 9.37 -1.98 -21.15
C ALA A 28 10.76 -2.34 -20.62
N SER A 29 11.29 -1.49 -19.74
CA SER A 29 12.58 -1.76 -19.09
C SER A 29 12.47 -3.02 -18.22
N MET A 30 13.54 -3.82 -18.18
CA MET A 30 13.58 -4.99 -17.30
C MET A 30 13.46 -4.60 -15.82
N THR A 31 13.93 -3.39 -15.46
CA THR A 31 13.72 -2.79 -14.13
C THR A 31 12.23 -2.66 -13.80
N MET A 32 11.43 -2.16 -14.74
CA MET A 32 9.98 -2.06 -14.58
C MET A 32 9.32 -3.45 -14.42
N VAL A 33 9.70 -4.41 -15.28
CA VAL A 33 9.17 -5.79 -15.19
C VAL A 33 9.47 -6.41 -13.83
N ASN A 34 10.70 -6.25 -13.32
CA ASN A 34 11.09 -6.72 -11.99
C ASN A 34 10.29 -6.04 -10.87
N ARG A 35 10.12 -4.72 -10.94
CA ARG A 35 9.33 -3.96 -9.94
C ARG A 35 7.87 -4.42 -9.90
N VAL A 36 7.26 -4.64 -11.06
CA VAL A 36 5.87 -5.14 -11.12
C VAL A 36 5.79 -6.56 -10.58
N ALA A 37 6.73 -7.44 -10.92
CA ALA A 37 6.77 -8.80 -10.40
C ALA A 37 6.97 -8.85 -8.86
N ASP A 38 7.83 -8.00 -8.30
CA ASP A 38 8.02 -7.88 -6.85
C ASP A 38 6.77 -7.38 -6.13
N ASN A 39 6.13 -6.34 -6.67
CA ASN A 39 4.89 -5.79 -6.11
C ASN A 39 3.75 -6.81 -6.17
N LEU A 40 3.63 -7.51 -7.30
CA LEU A 40 2.62 -8.55 -7.49
C LEU A 40 2.86 -9.67 -6.49
N SER A 41 4.10 -10.21 -6.40
CA SER A 41 4.45 -11.29 -5.47
C SER A 41 4.15 -10.93 -4.01
N ARG A 42 4.46 -9.69 -3.58
CA ARG A 42 4.06 -9.19 -2.26
C ARG A 42 2.55 -9.14 -2.07
N ARG A 43 1.80 -8.73 -3.09
CA ARG A 43 0.34 -8.59 -2.98
C ARG A 43 -0.36 -9.95 -2.93
N VAL A 44 0.08 -10.90 -3.74
CA VAL A 44 -0.51 -12.25 -3.83
C VAL A 44 0.08 -13.23 -2.82
N GLN A 45 1.14 -12.84 -2.09
CA GLN A 45 1.82 -13.69 -1.09
C GLN A 45 2.28 -15.04 -1.66
N GLN A 46 2.74 -15.03 -2.92
CA GLN A 46 3.27 -16.22 -3.62
C GLN A 46 4.32 -15.81 -4.65
N PRO A 47 5.18 -16.74 -5.10
CA PRO A 47 6.14 -16.46 -6.17
C PRO A 47 5.44 -16.11 -7.48
N VAL A 48 6.00 -15.12 -8.18
CA VAL A 48 5.55 -14.72 -9.52
C VAL A 48 6.60 -15.17 -10.53
N LYS A 49 6.19 -15.96 -11.52
CA LYS A 49 7.03 -16.37 -12.64
C LYS A 49 6.79 -15.43 -13.82
N VAL A 50 7.88 -15.06 -14.50
CA VAL A 50 7.88 -14.19 -15.67
C VAL A 50 8.20 -15.00 -16.91
N PHE A 51 7.36 -14.88 -17.93
CA PHE A 51 7.51 -15.51 -19.23
C PHE A 51 7.57 -14.43 -20.31
N HIS A 52 8.32 -14.67 -21.38
CA HIS A 52 8.30 -13.84 -22.58
C HIS A 52 7.46 -14.52 -23.65
N ASP A 53 6.32 -13.91 -23.95
CA ASP A 53 5.40 -14.34 -25.00
C ASP A 53 5.80 -13.63 -26.30
N GLU A 54 6.66 -14.29 -27.08
CA GLU A 54 7.19 -13.72 -28.33
C GLU A 54 6.09 -13.44 -29.36
N ALA A 55 5.01 -14.24 -29.36
CA ALA A 55 3.88 -14.06 -30.26
C ALA A 55 3.08 -12.78 -29.93
N ARG A 56 2.95 -12.46 -28.63
CA ARG A 56 2.24 -11.25 -28.16
C ARG A 56 3.15 -10.05 -27.94
N LYS A 57 4.47 -10.22 -28.05
CA LYS A 57 5.49 -9.19 -27.77
C LYS A 57 5.33 -8.60 -26.36
N LYS A 58 5.08 -9.48 -25.38
CA LYS A 58 4.79 -9.11 -23.99
C LYS A 58 5.48 -10.04 -23.00
N TYR A 59 5.88 -9.49 -21.86
CA TYR A 59 6.15 -10.25 -20.65
C TYR A 59 4.84 -10.59 -19.95
N ARG A 60 4.68 -11.86 -19.59
CA ARG A 60 3.56 -12.38 -18.80
C ARG A 60 4.06 -12.73 -17.40
N LEU A 61 3.43 -12.15 -16.38
CA LEU A 61 3.73 -12.37 -14.98
C LEU A 61 2.57 -13.17 -14.38
N CYS A 62 2.86 -14.36 -13.84
CA CYS A 62 1.87 -15.27 -13.29
C CYS A 62 2.26 -15.68 -11.86
N PRO A 63 1.40 -15.42 -10.87
CA PRO A 63 1.46 -16.07 -9.57
C PRO A 63 1.38 -17.60 -9.69
N ILE A 64 2.48 -18.30 -9.44
CA ILE A 64 2.47 -19.78 -9.51
C ILE A 64 2.94 -20.32 -8.16
N PRO A 65 2.05 -20.96 -7.36
CA PRO A 65 2.42 -21.58 -6.11
C PRO A 65 3.55 -22.60 -6.31
N LYS A 66 4.40 -22.76 -5.30
CA LYS A 66 5.54 -23.71 -5.35
C LYS A 66 5.06 -25.16 -5.49
N ASP A 67 3.86 -25.45 -4.97
CA ASP A 67 3.33 -26.80 -4.80
C ASP A 67 2.39 -27.25 -5.93
N ILE A 68 2.13 -26.39 -6.93
CA ILE A 68 1.23 -26.70 -8.05
C ILE A 68 2.02 -26.72 -9.37
N PHE A 69 1.92 -27.85 -10.09
CA PHE A 69 2.34 -27.93 -11.48
C PHE A 69 1.31 -27.23 -12.39
N ALA A 70 1.43 -25.92 -12.51
CA ALA A 70 0.68 -25.17 -13.52
C ALA A 70 1.18 -25.56 -14.92
N ASN A 71 0.28 -25.93 -15.83
CA ASN A 71 0.62 -26.10 -17.23
C ASN A 71 0.97 -24.71 -17.82
N THR A 72 2.26 -24.50 -18.07
CA THR A 72 2.83 -23.24 -18.57
C THR A 72 3.31 -23.34 -20.02
N SER A 73 3.03 -24.45 -20.70
CA SER A 73 3.53 -24.74 -22.05
C SER A 73 3.11 -23.70 -23.10
N THR A 74 2.04 -22.93 -22.85
CA THR A 74 1.52 -21.89 -23.74
C THR A 74 1.90 -20.46 -23.33
N PHE A 75 2.72 -20.31 -22.28
CA PHE A 75 2.99 -18.99 -21.66
C PHE A 75 4.17 -18.27 -22.29
N GLY A 76 4.90 -18.96 -23.16
CA GLY A 76 6.13 -18.47 -23.78
C GLY A 76 7.37 -18.96 -23.04
N ARG A 77 8.50 -18.34 -23.35
CA ARG A 77 9.80 -18.73 -22.78
C ARG A 77 9.89 -18.26 -21.34
N TYR A 78 10.23 -19.16 -20.41
CA TYR A 78 10.50 -18.77 -19.03
C TYR A 78 11.72 -17.83 -18.95
N CYS A 79 11.58 -16.75 -18.20
CA CYS A 79 12.64 -15.77 -17.97
C CYS A 79 13.24 -15.93 -16.57
N PHE A 80 12.44 -15.64 -15.53
CA PHE A 80 12.87 -15.66 -14.13
C PHE A 80 11.65 -15.71 -13.20
N ALA A 81 11.89 -15.90 -11.90
CA ALA A 81 10.87 -15.81 -10.86
C ALA A 81 11.27 -14.76 -9.82
N ARG A 82 10.27 -14.10 -9.23
CA ARG A 82 10.42 -13.19 -8.09
C ARG A 82 9.59 -13.73 -6.94
N ASP A 83 10.22 -13.88 -5.78
CA ASP A 83 9.57 -14.35 -4.57
C ASP A 83 9.76 -13.31 -3.47
N GLN A 84 8.72 -12.51 -3.27
CA GLN A 84 8.56 -11.57 -2.17
C GLN A 84 7.34 -11.96 -1.32
N SER A 85 7.01 -13.26 -1.33
CA SER A 85 5.89 -13.81 -0.55
C SER A 85 6.17 -13.82 0.95
N THR A 86 7.44 -13.86 1.33
CA THR A 86 7.82 -13.67 2.73
C THR A 86 7.66 -12.19 3.07
N PRO A 87 6.91 -11.84 4.13
CA PRO A 87 6.96 -10.49 4.65
C PRO A 87 8.42 -10.19 4.97
N VAL A 88 8.94 -9.10 4.39
CA VAL A 88 10.24 -8.57 4.76
C VAL A 88 10.22 -8.44 6.27
N THR A 89 10.98 -9.28 6.97
CA THR A 89 11.18 -9.14 8.40
C THR A 89 11.83 -7.78 8.56
N VAL A 90 11.05 -6.81 9.04
CA VAL A 90 11.56 -5.48 9.35
C VAL A 90 12.74 -5.72 10.27
N SER A 91 13.94 -5.40 9.80
CA SER A 91 15.16 -5.56 10.56
C SER A 91 14.92 -5.00 11.96
N ALA A 92 15.29 -5.75 13.00
CA ALA A 92 15.04 -5.46 14.42
C ALA A 92 15.62 -4.13 14.95
N SER A 93 16.08 -3.26 14.06
CA SER A 93 16.63 -1.92 14.31
C SER A 93 15.75 -0.80 13.74
N ASP A 94 14.51 -1.06 13.34
CA ASP A 94 13.56 -0.02 12.96
C ASP A 94 12.93 0.59 14.23
N PRO A 95 13.22 1.86 14.57
CA PRO A 95 12.68 2.51 15.77
C PRO A 95 11.16 2.67 15.72
N THR A 96 10.53 2.42 14.57
CA THR A 96 9.08 2.43 14.42
C THR A 96 8.41 1.10 14.81
N ILE A 97 9.16 0.10 15.26
CA ILE A 97 8.64 -1.20 15.70
C ILE A 97 8.81 -1.35 17.21
N GLY A 98 7.69 -1.39 17.94
CA GLY A 98 7.66 -1.53 19.39
C GLY A 98 7.79 -2.98 19.86
N GLU A 99 7.72 -3.17 21.18
CA GLU A 99 7.75 -4.50 21.79
C GLU A 99 6.63 -5.40 21.24
N GLY A 100 7.01 -6.59 20.75
CA GLY A 100 6.08 -7.53 20.10
C GLY A 100 5.91 -7.34 18.59
N GLY A 101 6.80 -6.58 17.94
CA GLY A 101 6.84 -6.47 16.47
C GLY A 101 5.72 -5.62 15.86
N LYS A 102 4.96 -4.90 16.68
CA LYS A 102 3.88 -4.01 16.23
C LYS A 102 4.44 -2.62 15.95
N ARG A 103 4.00 -2.02 14.84
CA ARG A 103 4.39 -0.66 14.47
C ARG A 103 3.85 0.35 15.50
N ILE A 104 4.73 1.17 16.06
CA ILE A 104 4.40 2.27 16.95
C ILE A 104 3.59 3.30 16.15
N PRO A 105 2.35 3.63 16.56
CA PRO A 105 1.55 4.63 15.89
C PRO A 105 2.13 6.03 16.12
N ARG A 106 2.14 6.86 15.07
CA ARG A 106 2.61 8.25 15.17
C ARG A 106 1.76 9.05 16.18
N PRO A 107 2.35 10.00 16.93
CA PRO A 107 1.58 10.91 17.76
C PRO A 107 0.60 11.70 16.89
N ARG A 108 -0.61 11.93 17.43
CA ARG A 108 -1.68 12.62 16.71
C ARG A 108 -1.42 14.12 16.71
N ASN A 109 -1.43 14.74 15.53
CA ASN A 109 -1.37 16.20 15.44
C ASN A 109 -2.73 16.84 15.81
N SER A 110 -2.76 18.18 15.89
CA SER A 110 -3.94 18.94 16.31
C SER A 110 -5.17 18.67 15.45
N TRP A 111 -4.99 18.57 14.13
CA TRP A 111 -6.09 18.28 13.21
C TRP A 111 -6.63 16.85 13.38
N MET A 112 -5.77 15.86 13.62
CA MET A 112 -6.19 14.48 13.87
C MET A 112 -7.02 14.37 15.16
N LEU A 113 -6.60 15.05 16.22
CA LEU A 113 -7.34 15.13 17.48
C LEU A 113 -8.70 15.83 17.29
N TYR A 114 -8.71 16.97 16.62
CA TYR A 114 -9.93 17.71 16.30
C TYR A 114 -10.90 16.88 15.46
N ARG A 115 -10.41 16.26 14.38
CA ARG A 115 -11.20 15.40 13.49
C ARG A 115 -11.79 14.23 14.23
N GLN A 116 -11.01 13.58 15.11
CA GLN A 116 -11.51 12.50 15.93
C GLN A 116 -12.69 12.96 16.80
N ALA A 117 -12.54 14.08 17.51
CA ALA A 117 -13.60 14.61 18.36
C ALA A 117 -14.86 15.03 17.57
N LYS A 118 -14.71 15.74 16.44
CA LYS A 118 -15.84 16.17 15.60
C LYS A 118 -16.51 15.00 14.88
N SER A 119 -15.74 14.00 14.44
CA SER A 119 -16.30 12.81 13.77
C SER A 119 -17.27 12.06 14.67
N GLN A 120 -16.99 11.95 15.97
CA GLN A 120 -17.89 11.31 16.94
C GLN A 120 -19.23 12.05 17.09
N GLN A 121 -19.25 13.36 16.80
CA GLN A 121 -20.46 14.17 16.85
C GLN A 121 -21.26 14.09 15.53
N ILE A 122 -20.57 14.00 14.39
CA ILE A 122 -21.17 14.07 13.05
C ILE A 122 -21.68 12.71 12.57
N ILE A 123 -20.92 11.63 12.80
CA ILE A 123 -21.27 10.28 12.30
C ILE A 123 -22.68 9.85 12.75
N PRO A 124 -23.11 10.04 14.01
CA PRO A 124 -24.47 9.66 14.43
C PRO A 124 -25.59 10.45 13.75
N GLN A 125 -25.30 11.64 13.23
CA GLN A 125 -26.29 12.52 12.60
C GLN A 125 -26.39 12.27 11.08
N HIS A 126 -25.41 11.57 10.50
CA HIS A 126 -25.28 11.38 9.07
C HIS A 126 -24.83 9.96 8.74
N GLU A 127 -25.81 9.05 8.71
CA GLU A 127 -25.59 7.69 8.21
C GLU A 127 -25.20 7.73 6.72
N GLY A 128 -24.14 7.01 6.37
CA GLY A 128 -23.71 6.85 4.97
C GLY A 128 -22.66 7.87 4.46
N LEU A 129 -22.19 8.81 5.30
CA LEU A 129 -21.06 9.67 4.90
C LEU A 129 -19.79 8.88 4.68
N THR A 130 -19.12 9.13 3.54
CA THR A 130 -17.79 8.59 3.30
C THR A 130 -16.75 9.30 4.16
N ALA A 131 -15.63 8.63 4.42
CA ALA A 131 -14.52 9.22 5.18
C ALA A 131 -13.93 10.47 4.48
N GLY A 132 -14.01 10.54 3.15
CA GLY A 132 -13.60 11.70 2.36
C GLY A 132 -14.51 12.91 2.62
N GLU A 133 -15.82 12.73 2.47
CA GLU A 133 -16.81 13.79 2.72
C GLU A 133 -16.74 14.30 4.17
N LEU A 134 -16.64 13.38 5.14
CA LEU A 134 -16.48 13.75 6.54
C LEU A 134 -15.22 14.59 6.77
N SER A 135 -14.12 14.26 6.09
CA SER A 135 -12.88 15.04 6.21
C SER A 135 -13.02 16.43 5.58
N THR A 136 -13.73 16.56 4.45
CA THR A 136 -14.02 17.85 3.83
C THR A 136 -14.85 18.74 4.76
N ILE A 137 -15.92 18.21 5.34
CA ILE A 137 -16.77 18.94 6.29
C ILE A 137 -15.94 19.42 7.48
N ILE A 138 -15.19 18.53 8.13
CA ILE A 138 -14.38 18.86 9.31
C ILE A 138 -13.25 19.85 8.97
N SER A 139 -12.69 19.78 7.77
CA SER A 139 -11.65 20.72 7.33
C SER A 139 -12.21 22.14 7.21
N ASN A 140 -13.41 22.28 6.65
CA ASN A 140 -14.11 23.57 6.62
C ASN A 140 -14.43 24.07 8.03
N MET A 141 -14.89 23.18 8.92
CA MET A 141 -15.11 23.54 10.33
C MET A 141 -13.84 24.02 11.02
N TRP A 142 -12.71 23.36 10.80
CA TRP A 142 -11.42 23.73 11.38
C TRP A 142 -10.96 25.12 10.91
N SER A 143 -11.09 25.42 9.61
CA SER A 143 -10.74 26.73 9.05
C SER A 143 -11.60 27.87 9.59
N SER A 144 -12.85 27.59 9.93
CA SER A 144 -13.79 28.55 10.52
C SER A 144 -13.78 28.57 12.06
N GLU A 145 -12.97 27.72 12.68
CA GLU A 145 -12.90 27.58 14.14
C GLU A 145 -12.13 28.76 14.76
N THR A 146 -12.43 29.08 16.02
CA THR A 146 -11.79 30.22 16.68
C THR A 146 -10.28 29.99 16.92
N PRO A 147 -9.46 31.05 16.94
CA PRO A 147 -8.03 30.93 17.24
C PRO A 147 -7.78 30.24 18.58
N GLU A 148 -8.61 30.49 19.59
CA GLU A 148 -8.49 29.91 20.94
C GLU A 148 -8.69 28.39 20.90
N THR A 149 -9.68 27.92 20.14
CA THR A 149 -9.93 26.48 19.99
C THR A 149 -8.80 25.83 19.20
N GLN A 150 -8.30 26.45 18.13
CA GLN A 150 -7.15 25.92 17.40
C GLN A 150 -5.89 25.84 18.28
N VAL A 151 -5.67 26.84 19.16
CA VAL A 151 -4.58 26.82 20.15
C VAL A 151 -4.77 25.68 21.14
N TYR A 152 -5.98 25.45 21.63
CA TYR A 152 -6.29 24.33 22.52
C TYR A 152 -5.91 22.97 21.90
N TRP A 153 -6.31 22.72 20.66
CA TRP A 153 -5.97 21.47 19.96
C TRP A 153 -4.48 21.37 19.62
N ARG A 154 -3.80 22.50 19.39
CA ARG A 154 -2.34 22.53 19.22
C ARG A 154 -1.63 22.11 20.50
N LYS A 155 -2.05 22.65 21.65
CA LYS A 155 -1.50 22.28 22.95
C LYS A 155 -1.69 20.80 23.26
N LEU A 156 -2.88 20.25 23.01
CA LEU A 156 -3.11 18.80 23.19
C LEU A 156 -2.21 17.94 22.30
N ALA A 157 -1.93 18.38 21.07
CA ALA A 157 -1.02 17.67 20.18
C ALA A 157 0.45 17.73 20.66
N GLU A 158 0.86 18.86 21.24
CA GLU A 158 2.17 19.01 21.87
C GLU A 158 2.31 18.08 23.09
N ASP A 159 1.27 17.98 23.92
CA ASP A 159 1.24 17.07 25.07
C ASP A 159 1.30 15.59 24.63
N GLU A 160 0.57 15.21 23.58
CA GLU A 160 0.62 13.85 23.00
C GLU A 160 2.00 13.53 22.40
N ASP A 161 2.64 14.49 21.73
CA ASP A 161 4.01 14.33 21.18
C ASP A 161 5.04 14.18 22.31
N ALA A 162 4.92 14.97 23.38
CA ALA A 162 5.78 14.88 24.55
C ALA A 162 5.64 13.52 25.25
N GLU A 163 4.41 13.04 25.44
CA GLU A 163 4.16 11.73 26.04
C GLU A 163 4.65 10.59 25.13
N HIS A 164 4.46 10.71 23.81
CA HIS A 164 4.98 9.73 22.86
C HIS A 164 6.50 9.62 22.93
N LYS A 165 7.22 10.75 22.99
CA LYS A 165 8.69 10.77 23.17
C LYS A 165 9.13 10.15 24.49
N ARG A 166 8.33 10.31 25.54
CA ARG A 166 8.59 9.70 26.86
C ARG A 166 8.37 8.19 26.86
N LEU A 167 7.31 7.71 26.19
CA LEU A 167 6.96 6.29 26.11
C LEU A 167 7.85 5.51 25.15
N TYR A 168 8.31 6.14 24.07
CA TYR A 168 9.13 5.53 23.04
C TYR A 168 10.48 6.27 22.90
N PRO A 169 11.36 6.16 23.91
CA PRO A 169 12.69 6.78 23.86
C PRO A 169 13.51 6.13 22.73
N GLY A 170 13.75 6.89 21.66
CA GLY A 170 14.46 6.40 20.46
C GLY A 170 13.63 6.35 19.18
N TYR A 171 12.34 6.69 19.25
CA TYR A 171 11.50 6.98 18.07
C TYR A 171 11.85 8.34 17.45
#